data_AF-A0A1X1J983-F1
#
_entry.id   AF-A0A1X1J983-F1
#
_cell.length_a   1.000
_cell.length_b   1.000
_cell.length_c   1.000
_cell.angle_alpha   90.00
_cell.angle_beta   90.00
_cell.angle_gamma   90.00
#
_symmetry.space_group_name_H-M   'P 1'
#
loop_
_entity.id
_entity.type
_entity.pdbx_description
1 polymer ?
#
loop_
_entity_poly.entity_id
_entity_poly.type
_entity_poly.pdbx_seq_one_letter_code
_entity_poly.pdbx_strand_id
1 'polypeptide(L)'
;MKNTKIISSLLALGALLMLLSACQNVKQTQLVLFDSLSFNMSLKSFEEVFGEASEVVEETEMAYRDTWRAEDPYFYKTGRLFYDYENIALNGYTGRARFTFSKSHRLEKATVHIPVASKGEQYVVLNNLSHTIKKEIEALPNFQSVTTETVGLYDDGYRYKVKLKGQRREFWIDVYPTEDEDAKEIEDKKYTIRVDQFRMY
;
A
#
# COMPACT_ATOMS: atom_id res chain seq x y z
N MET A 1 13.38 21.93 -50.71
CA MET A 1 13.06 21.97 -49.26
C MET A 1 11.69 21.36 -48.91
N LYS A 2 11.29 20.19 -49.45
CA LYS A 2 10.02 19.52 -49.08
C LYS A 2 10.21 18.20 -48.31
N ASN A 3 11.31 17.48 -48.53
CA ASN A 3 11.48 16.12 -47.99
C ASN A 3 12.02 16.07 -46.55
N THR A 4 12.75 17.09 -46.11
CA THR A 4 13.31 17.15 -44.74
C THR A 4 12.24 17.30 -43.64
N LYS A 5 11.12 17.97 -43.93
CA LYS A 5 9.98 18.10 -42.98
C LYS A 5 9.24 16.78 -42.77
N ILE A 6 9.12 15.96 -43.82
CA ILE A 6 8.43 14.66 -43.73
C ILE A 6 9.28 13.68 -42.91
N ILE A 7 10.59 13.66 -43.15
CA ILE A 7 11.53 12.81 -42.41
C ILE A 7 11.58 13.22 -40.92
N SER A 8 11.61 14.53 -40.62
CA SER A 8 11.59 14.99 -39.22
C SER A 8 10.26 14.67 -38.53
N SER A 9 9.13 14.74 -39.25
CA SER A 9 7.82 14.38 -38.72
C SER A 9 7.68 12.90 -38.44
N LEU A 10 8.19 12.02 -39.32
CA LEU A 10 8.18 10.57 -39.07
C LEU A 10 9.11 10.19 -37.92
N LEU A 11 10.27 10.84 -37.81
CA LEU A 11 11.20 10.61 -36.70
C LEU A 11 10.58 11.06 -35.36
N ALA A 12 9.89 12.20 -35.35
CA ALA A 12 9.17 12.70 -34.18
C ALA A 12 7.98 11.80 -33.81
N LEU A 13 7.26 11.26 -34.78
CA LEU A 13 6.15 10.33 -34.54
C LEU A 13 6.64 8.98 -34.01
N GLY A 14 7.77 8.48 -34.53
CA GLY A 14 8.43 7.28 -34.01
C GLY A 14 8.96 7.45 -32.59
N ALA A 15 9.55 8.62 -32.28
CA ALA A 15 9.97 8.96 -30.93
C ALA A 15 8.78 9.10 -29.96
N LEU A 16 7.66 9.68 -30.42
CA LEU A 16 6.43 9.79 -29.64
C LEU A 16 5.80 8.42 -29.36
N LEU A 17 5.75 7.53 -30.36
CA LEU A 17 5.26 6.16 -30.19
C LEU A 17 6.16 5.34 -29.24
N MET A 18 7.48 5.55 -29.29
CA MET A 18 8.42 4.92 -28.35
C MET A 18 8.23 5.46 -26.92
N LEU A 19 8.02 6.77 -26.74
CA LEU A 19 7.66 7.39 -25.47
C LEU A 19 6.32 6.86 -24.93
N LEU A 20 5.31 6.72 -25.79
CA LEU A 20 4.00 6.16 -25.42
C LEU A 20 4.11 4.66 -25.07
N SER A 21 4.96 3.89 -25.76
CA SER A 21 5.22 2.48 -25.42
C SER A 21 6.02 2.31 -24.12
N ALA A 22 6.87 3.29 -23.78
CA ALA A 22 7.52 3.36 -22.47
C ALA A 22 6.52 3.73 -21.36
N CYS A 23 5.51 4.56 -21.67
CA CYS A 23 4.38 4.83 -20.75
C CYS A 23 3.35 3.69 -20.67
N GLN A 24 3.25 2.82 -21.69
CA GLN A 24 2.43 1.59 -21.63
C GLN A 24 3.11 0.47 -20.84
N ASN A 25 4.43 0.56 -20.64
CA ASN A 25 5.20 -0.28 -19.72
C ASN A 25 5.31 0.34 -18.32
N VAL A 26 4.29 1.06 -17.87
CA VAL A 26 3.99 1.11 -16.43
C VAL A 26 3.60 -0.31 -16.05
N LYS A 27 4.64 -1.13 -15.82
CA LYS A 27 4.53 -2.48 -15.30
C LYS A 27 3.58 -2.39 -14.12
N GLN A 28 2.46 -3.08 -14.25
CA GLN A 28 1.55 -3.49 -13.18
C GLN A 28 2.23 -3.34 -11.81
N THR A 29 1.88 -2.23 -11.15
CA THR A 29 1.82 -2.10 -9.69
C THR A 29 3.01 -2.70 -8.94
N GLN A 30 4.22 -2.22 -9.21
CA GLN A 30 5.27 -2.28 -8.19
C GLN A 30 4.93 -1.20 -7.14
N LEU A 31 4.29 -1.61 -6.05
CA LEU A 31 4.04 -0.74 -4.91
C LEU A 31 5.38 -0.41 -4.26
N VAL A 32 5.96 0.74 -4.59
CA VAL A 32 7.02 1.33 -3.78
C VAL A 32 6.31 2.19 -2.75
N LEU A 33 6.11 1.66 -1.55
CA LEU A 33 5.26 2.25 -0.50
C LEU A 33 5.61 3.73 -0.21
N PHE A 34 6.86 4.15 -0.46
CA PHE A 34 7.29 5.52 -0.20
C PHE A 34 7.28 6.47 -1.39
N ASP A 35 7.63 5.99 -2.59
CA ASP A 35 7.62 6.82 -3.80
C ASP A 35 6.20 7.02 -4.34
N SER A 36 5.33 6.02 -4.15
CA SER A 36 3.95 6.03 -4.68
C SER A 36 2.88 6.51 -3.70
N LEU A 37 3.09 6.39 -2.37
CA LEU A 37 2.09 6.78 -1.36
C LEU A 37 2.55 7.99 -0.57
N SER A 38 2.12 9.17 -1.02
CA SER A 38 2.09 10.34 -0.15
C SER A 38 0.78 10.34 0.63
N PHE A 39 0.85 10.34 1.97
CA PHE A 39 -0.29 10.64 2.85
C PHE A 39 -0.87 12.07 2.66
N ASN A 40 -0.34 12.84 1.71
CA ASN A 40 -0.88 14.12 1.27
C ASN A 40 -1.39 14.09 -0.17
N MET A 41 -1.36 12.93 -0.84
CA MET A 41 -1.92 12.75 -2.17
C MET A 41 -3.46 12.88 -2.10
N SER A 42 -4.03 13.52 -3.12
CA SER A 42 -5.49 13.58 -3.29
C SER A 42 -6.02 12.25 -3.80
N LEU A 43 -7.29 11.94 -3.51
CA LEU A 43 -7.92 10.71 -4.02
C LEU A 43 -7.82 10.61 -5.56
N LYS A 44 -8.06 11.71 -6.26
CA LYS A 44 -7.96 11.75 -7.72
C LYS A 44 -6.56 11.37 -8.23
N SER A 45 -5.52 11.89 -7.58
CA SER A 45 -4.13 11.53 -7.93
C SER A 45 -3.81 10.08 -7.59
N PHE A 46 -4.44 9.54 -6.55
CA PHE A 46 -4.30 8.13 -6.17
C PHE A 46 -4.92 7.20 -7.22
N GLU A 47 -6.15 7.46 -7.64
CA GLU A 47 -6.83 6.69 -8.71
C GLU A 47 -6.07 6.76 -10.05
N GLU A 48 -5.43 7.91 -10.36
CA GLU A 48 -4.60 8.05 -11.56
C GLU A 48 -3.31 7.20 -11.49
N VAL A 49 -2.71 7.04 -10.31
CA VAL A 49 -1.48 6.26 -10.10
C VAL A 49 -1.77 4.76 -10.03
N PHE A 50 -2.84 4.37 -9.32
CA PHE A 50 -3.14 2.97 -9.03
C PHE A 50 -4.15 2.34 -10.01
N GLY A 51 -4.81 3.14 -10.84
CA GLY A 51 -5.87 2.68 -11.74
C GLY A 51 -7.18 2.43 -10.99
N GLU A 52 -8.08 1.68 -11.64
CA GLU A 52 -9.34 1.27 -11.03
C GLU A 52 -9.10 0.19 -9.97
N ALA A 53 -9.64 0.42 -8.76
CA ALA A 53 -9.62 -0.57 -7.69
C ALA A 53 -10.50 -1.78 -8.03
N SER A 54 -10.14 -2.95 -7.50
CA SER A 54 -10.94 -4.16 -7.64
C SER A 54 -12.27 -4.02 -6.91
N GLU A 55 -12.26 -3.37 -5.76
CA GLU A 55 -13.44 -3.05 -4.99
C GLU A 55 -13.27 -1.69 -4.29
N VAL A 56 -14.33 -0.90 -4.24
CA VAL A 56 -14.40 0.33 -3.45
C VAL A 56 -15.58 0.21 -2.50
N VAL A 57 -15.28 0.12 -1.21
CA VAL A 57 -16.27 0.00 -0.13
C VAL A 57 -16.28 1.29 0.67
N GLU A 58 -17.45 1.93 0.77
CA GLU A 58 -17.66 2.97 1.76
C GLU A 58 -18.11 2.31 3.06
N GLU A 59 -17.56 2.74 4.20
CA GLU A 59 -18.01 2.27 5.51
C GLU A 59 -19.47 2.70 5.74
N THR A 60 -20.41 1.83 5.38
CA THR A 60 -21.83 2.01 5.66
C THR A 60 -22.15 1.55 7.08
N GLU A 61 -23.00 2.31 7.76
CA GLU A 61 -23.46 2.09 9.14
C GLU A 61 -23.93 0.64 9.38
N MET A 62 -23.10 -0.20 10.01
CA MET A 62 -23.59 -1.45 10.59
C MET A 62 -24.32 -1.14 11.90
N ALA A 63 -25.61 -0.83 11.80
CA ALA A 63 -26.50 -0.91 12.93
C ALA A 63 -26.65 -2.40 13.31
N TYR A 64 -25.81 -2.91 14.21
CA TYR A 64 -26.17 -4.11 14.96
C TYR A 64 -27.38 -3.73 15.83
N ARG A 65 -28.59 -3.87 15.27
CA ARG A 65 -29.81 -3.97 16.07
C ARG A 65 -29.87 -5.38 16.68
N ASP A 66 -28.97 -5.68 17.59
CA ASP A 66 -29.31 -6.61 18.65
C ASP A 66 -30.05 -5.80 19.71
N THR A 67 -31.38 -5.90 19.70
CA THR A 67 -32.29 -5.24 20.67
C THR A 67 -32.10 -5.72 22.12
N TRP A 68 -31.10 -6.55 22.41
CA TRP A 68 -30.93 -7.25 23.69
C TRP A 68 -29.64 -6.94 24.46
N ARG A 69 -28.68 -6.20 23.89
CA ARG A 69 -27.48 -5.76 24.60
C ARG A 69 -27.21 -4.27 24.35
N ALA A 70 -28.03 -3.43 24.96
CA ALA A 70 -27.78 -2.00 25.05
C ALA A 70 -26.75 -1.75 26.16
N GLU A 71 -25.48 -1.60 25.82
CA GLU A 71 -24.47 -1.06 26.74
C GLU A 71 -23.15 -0.66 26.02
N ASP A 72 -23.22 0.22 25.00
CA ASP A 72 -22.22 1.30 24.78
C ASP A 72 -22.69 2.26 23.65
N PRO A 73 -22.80 3.59 23.84
CA PRO A 73 -23.41 4.51 22.87
C PRO A 73 -22.42 5.19 21.91
N TYR A 74 -21.20 4.67 21.75
CA TYR A 74 -20.22 5.26 20.82
C TYR A 74 -20.33 4.68 19.40
N PHE A 75 -21.42 5.03 18.72
CA PHE A 75 -21.54 4.85 17.27
C PHE A 75 -20.62 5.83 16.54
N TYR A 76 -19.42 5.40 16.15
CA TYR A 76 -18.56 6.19 15.27
C TYR A 76 -18.92 5.93 13.81
N LYS A 77 -19.73 6.80 13.20
CA LYS A 77 -19.84 6.91 11.74
C LYS A 77 -18.54 7.52 11.21
N THR A 78 -17.60 6.74 10.68
CA THR A 78 -16.33 7.33 10.21
C THR A 78 -16.39 7.82 8.77
N GLY A 79 -17.25 7.25 7.91
CA GLY A 79 -17.38 7.66 6.50
C GLY A 79 -16.09 7.47 5.72
N ARG A 80 -15.31 6.43 6.09
CA ARG A 80 -14.06 6.07 5.44
C ARG A 80 -14.32 5.34 4.13
N LEU A 81 -13.41 5.51 3.17
CA LEU A 81 -13.40 4.76 1.93
C LEU A 81 -12.29 3.72 1.98
N PHE A 82 -12.61 2.50 1.58
CA PHE A 82 -11.68 1.40 1.42
C PHE A 82 -11.53 1.09 -0.06
N TYR A 83 -10.30 1.15 -0.55
CA TYR A 83 -9.95 0.76 -1.91
C TYR A 83 -9.16 -0.53 -1.83
N ASP A 84 -9.74 -1.60 -2.34
CA ASP A 84 -9.15 -2.93 -2.36
C ASP A 84 -8.63 -3.27 -3.75
N TYR A 85 -7.41 -3.79 -3.77
CA TYR A 85 -6.72 -4.21 -4.97
C TYR A 85 -6.23 -5.64 -4.82
N GLU A 86 -6.57 -6.45 -5.80
CA GLU A 86 -6.06 -7.80 -5.96
C GLU A 86 -4.80 -7.82 -6.83
N ASN A 87 -3.91 -8.78 -6.59
CA ASN A 87 -2.71 -9.03 -7.42
C ASN A 87 -1.72 -7.84 -7.52
N ILE A 88 -1.53 -7.08 -6.44
CA ILE A 88 -0.53 -6.00 -6.35
C ILE A 88 0.84 -6.57 -6.04
N ALA A 89 1.89 -6.10 -6.72
CA ALA A 89 3.26 -6.51 -6.43
C ALA A 89 3.96 -5.51 -5.48
N LEU A 90 4.28 -5.93 -4.25
CA LEU A 90 5.12 -5.18 -3.33
C LEU A 90 6.53 -5.80 -3.35
N ASN A 91 7.52 -5.09 -3.89
CA ASN A 91 8.90 -5.57 -3.99
C ASN A 91 9.04 -6.98 -4.59
N GLY A 92 8.27 -7.24 -5.65
CA GLY A 92 8.26 -8.53 -6.36
C GLY A 92 7.34 -9.59 -5.75
N TYR A 93 6.76 -9.33 -4.57
CA TYR A 93 5.79 -10.23 -3.95
C TYR A 93 4.37 -9.82 -4.29
N THR A 94 3.60 -10.74 -4.86
CA THR A 94 2.18 -10.50 -5.20
C THR A 94 1.31 -10.67 -3.96
N GLY A 95 0.39 -9.74 -3.75
CA GLY A 95 -0.52 -9.74 -2.61
C GLY A 95 -1.77 -8.90 -2.85
N ARG A 96 -2.54 -8.73 -1.78
CA ARG A 96 -3.76 -7.90 -1.75
C ARG A 96 -3.48 -6.63 -0.99
N ALA A 97 -3.87 -5.48 -1.54
CA ALA A 97 -3.68 -4.19 -0.90
C ALA A 97 -5.02 -3.54 -0.56
N ARG A 98 -5.15 -3.04 0.67
CA ARG A 98 -6.26 -2.21 1.13
C ARG A 98 -5.75 -0.82 1.48
N PHE A 99 -6.34 0.19 0.86
CA PHE A 99 -6.08 1.60 1.18
C PHE A 99 -7.29 2.20 1.87
N THR A 100 -7.08 2.72 3.07
CA THR A 100 -8.10 3.36 3.89
C THR A 100 -7.97 4.86 3.80
N PHE A 101 -8.99 5.53 3.31
CA PHE A 101 -9.11 6.97 3.28
C PHE A 101 -10.06 7.45 4.37
N SER A 102 -9.67 8.51 5.07
CA SER A 102 -10.54 9.30 5.93
C SER A 102 -11.74 9.87 5.15
N LYS A 103 -12.78 10.30 5.87
CA LYS A 103 -13.91 11.08 5.31
C LYS A 103 -13.48 12.31 4.51
N SER A 104 -12.33 12.90 4.85
CA SER A 104 -11.77 14.04 4.15
C SER A 104 -10.91 13.63 2.95
N HIS A 105 -11.02 12.40 2.47
CA HIS A 105 -10.29 11.84 1.31
C HIS A 105 -8.77 11.90 1.46
N ARG A 106 -8.28 11.76 2.69
CA ARG A 106 -6.85 11.62 3.00
C ARG A 106 -6.55 10.18 3.33
N LEU A 107 -5.50 9.62 2.72
CA LEU A 107 -4.98 8.30 3.07
C LEU A 107 -4.64 8.27 4.56
N GLU A 108 -5.17 7.29 5.29
CA GLU A 108 -4.91 7.06 6.71
C GLU A 108 -4.05 5.82 6.93
N LYS A 109 -4.34 4.75 6.18
CA LYS A 109 -3.64 3.47 6.28
C LYS A 109 -3.52 2.81 4.91
N ALA A 110 -2.38 2.22 4.62
CA ALA A 110 -2.22 1.23 3.56
C ALA A 110 -1.87 -0.11 4.21
N THR A 111 -2.53 -1.18 3.79
CA THR A 111 -2.27 -2.54 4.27
C THR A 111 -2.03 -3.44 3.08
N VAL A 112 -0.95 -4.21 3.08
CA VAL A 112 -0.69 -5.24 2.08
C VAL A 112 -0.59 -6.60 2.74
N HIS A 113 -1.31 -7.57 2.20
CA HIS A 113 -1.27 -8.97 2.60
C HIS A 113 -0.57 -9.77 1.50
N ILE A 114 0.64 -10.24 1.79
CA ILE A 114 1.44 -11.08 0.90
C ILE A 114 1.33 -12.52 1.38
N PRO A 115 0.62 -13.38 0.66
CA PRO A 115 0.40 -14.71 1.17
C PRO A 115 1.49 -15.66 0.64
N VAL A 116 1.99 -16.54 1.50
CA VAL A 116 3.18 -17.38 1.25
C VAL A 116 2.87 -18.86 1.43
N ALA A 117 3.67 -19.75 0.82
CA ALA A 117 3.36 -21.17 0.79
C ALA A 117 3.70 -21.90 2.11
N SER A 118 4.56 -21.34 2.96
CA SER A 118 4.97 -21.97 4.21
C SER A 118 5.48 -20.99 5.25
N LYS A 119 5.55 -21.43 6.52
CA LYS A 119 6.19 -20.69 7.61
C LYS A 119 7.69 -20.42 7.36
N GLY A 120 8.39 -21.34 6.70
CA GLY A 120 9.79 -21.14 6.31
C GLY A 120 9.95 -20.02 5.28
N GLU A 121 9.08 -20.00 4.26
CA GLU A 121 9.04 -18.92 3.28
C GLU A 121 8.62 -17.59 3.93
N GLN A 122 7.66 -17.61 4.85
CA GLN A 122 7.24 -16.45 5.63
C GLN A 122 8.43 -15.75 6.30
N TYR A 123 9.31 -16.51 6.96
CA TYR A 123 10.52 -15.95 7.57
C TYR A 123 11.48 -15.33 6.55
N VAL A 124 11.68 -15.98 5.40
CA VAL A 124 12.56 -15.47 4.33
C VAL A 124 11.99 -14.17 3.74
N VAL A 125 10.70 -14.15 3.41
CA VAL A 125 10.00 -12.99 2.86
C VAL A 125 10.01 -11.84 3.86
N LEU A 126 9.72 -12.10 5.14
CA LEU A 126 9.76 -11.11 6.20
C LEU A 126 11.11 -10.40 6.27
N ASN A 127 12.21 -11.15 6.34
CA ASN A 127 13.56 -10.59 6.45
C ASN A 127 13.95 -9.78 5.21
N ASN A 128 13.66 -10.31 4.02
CA ASN A 128 13.97 -9.65 2.75
C ASN A 128 13.17 -8.34 2.58
N LEU A 129 11.88 -8.40 2.88
CA LEU A 129 10.97 -7.27 2.74
C LEU A 129 11.30 -6.18 3.77
N SER A 130 11.54 -6.58 5.02
CA SER A 130 12.02 -5.71 6.11
C SER A 130 13.29 -4.95 5.71
N HIS A 131 14.32 -5.65 5.23
CA HIS A 131 15.56 -5.00 4.76
C HIS A 131 15.35 -4.06 3.58
N THR A 132 14.48 -4.43 2.64
CA THR A 132 14.20 -3.62 1.45
C THR A 132 13.46 -2.34 1.82
N ILE A 133 12.40 -2.45 2.64
CA ILE A 133 11.63 -1.31 3.15
C ILE A 133 12.53 -0.35 3.93
N LYS A 134 13.41 -0.87 4.79
CA LYS A 134 14.37 -0.01 5.50
C LYS A 134 15.24 0.81 4.55
N LYS A 135 15.78 0.18 3.50
CA LYS A 135 16.59 0.87 2.48
C LYS A 135 15.79 1.92 1.71
N GLU A 136 14.54 1.62 1.35
CA GLU A 136 13.65 2.58 0.70
C GLU A 136 13.38 3.81 1.58
N ILE A 137 13.12 3.61 2.87
CA ILE A 137 12.94 4.71 3.84
C ILE A 137 14.18 5.60 3.90
N GLU A 138 15.36 5.00 4.04
CA GLU A 138 16.63 5.72 4.17
C GLU A 138 17.02 6.46 2.89
N ALA A 139 16.52 6.00 1.73
CA ALA A 139 16.72 6.64 0.43
C ALA A 139 15.78 7.85 0.18
N LEU A 140 14.81 8.12 1.07
CA LEU A 140 13.88 9.23 0.87
C LEU A 140 14.59 10.59 0.88
N PRO A 141 14.24 11.51 -0.05
CA PRO A 141 14.91 12.80 -0.18
C PRO A 141 14.76 13.69 1.07
N ASN A 142 13.67 13.51 1.81
CA ASN A 142 13.39 14.22 3.06
C ASN A 142 13.59 13.34 4.30
N PHE A 143 14.30 12.22 4.19
CA PHE A 143 14.64 11.37 5.33
C PHE A 143 15.36 12.18 6.43
N GLN A 144 14.94 11.97 7.69
CA GLN A 144 15.61 12.53 8.86
C GLN A 144 16.15 11.44 9.78
N SER A 145 15.30 10.48 10.17
CA SER A 145 15.71 9.36 11.01
C SER A 145 14.70 8.21 10.91
N VAL A 146 15.16 6.99 11.22
CA VAL A 146 14.30 5.83 11.44
C VAL A 146 14.73 5.08 12.70
N THR A 147 13.76 4.68 13.50
CA THR A 147 13.96 3.75 14.62
C THR A 147 13.27 2.43 14.28
N THR A 148 13.89 1.30 14.63
CA THR A 148 13.33 -0.03 14.42
C THR A 148 13.00 -0.68 15.76
N GLU A 149 11.80 -1.24 15.88
CA GLU A 149 11.31 -2.00 17.03
C GLU A 149 10.73 -3.33 16.55
N THR A 150 10.57 -4.30 17.45
CA THR A 150 9.86 -5.55 17.14
C THR A 150 8.35 -5.35 17.26
N VAL A 151 7.57 -6.05 16.45
CA VAL A 151 6.09 -6.00 16.45
C VAL A 151 5.51 -7.34 15.98
N GLY A 152 4.34 -7.73 16.47
CA GLY A 152 3.65 -8.96 16.06
C GLY A 152 3.13 -9.75 17.26
N LEU A 153 2.40 -10.84 17.00
CA LEU A 153 1.87 -11.70 18.06
C LEU A 153 3.00 -12.37 18.87
N TYR A 154 4.21 -12.42 18.31
CA TYR A 154 5.41 -13.03 18.90
C TYR A 154 6.68 -12.16 18.77
N ASP A 155 6.53 -10.84 18.59
CA ASP A 155 7.66 -9.91 18.36
C ASP A 155 8.58 -10.33 17.19
N ASP A 156 8.03 -11.05 16.22
CA ASP A 156 8.74 -11.63 15.09
C ASP A 156 8.81 -10.69 13.88
N GLY A 157 8.00 -9.63 13.86
CA GLY A 157 8.03 -8.58 12.85
C GLY A 157 8.82 -7.33 13.24
N TYR A 158 8.79 -6.35 12.35
CA TYR A 158 9.54 -5.09 12.46
C TYR A 158 8.61 -3.89 12.32
N ARG A 159 8.76 -2.93 13.24
CA ARG A 159 8.16 -1.60 13.16
C ARG A 159 9.22 -0.57 12.88
N TYR A 160 9.01 0.24 11.86
CA TYR A 160 9.84 1.37 11.50
C TYR A 160 9.13 2.68 11.85
N LYS A 161 9.69 3.44 12.79
CA LYS A 161 9.23 4.80 13.12
C LYS A 161 10.06 5.80 12.34
N VAL A 162 9.47 6.37 11.30
CA VAL A 162 10.14 7.24 10.35
C VAL A 162 9.83 8.70 10.64
N LYS A 163 10.89 9.51 10.78
CA LYS A 163 10.82 10.96 10.81
C LYS A 163 11.31 11.52 9.48
N LEU A 164 10.51 12.40 8.90
CA LEU A 164 10.87 13.15 7.69
C LEU A 164 11.08 14.63 8.02
N LYS A 165 12.05 15.27 7.38
CA LYS A 165 12.36 16.70 7.51
C LYS A 165 11.14 17.53 7.19
N GLY A 166 10.85 18.52 8.06
CA GLY A 166 9.70 19.42 7.90
C GLY A 166 8.35 18.80 8.27
N GLN A 167 8.30 17.52 8.67
CA GLN A 167 7.06 16.88 9.12
C GLN A 167 6.99 16.80 10.65
N ARG A 168 5.85 17.24 11.21
CA ARG A 168 5.61 17.18 12.66
C ARG A 168 5.35 15.76 13.14
N ARG A 169 4.59 14.97 12.37
CA ARG A 169 4.21 13.60 12.73
C ARG A 169 5.22 12.58 12.21
N GLU A 170 5.22 11.41 12.83
CA GLU A 170 5.98 10.24 12.39
C GLU A 170 5.11 9.33 11.52
N PHE A 171 5.77 8.58 10.63
CA PHE A 171 5.16 7.53 9.84
C PHE A 171 5.61 6.19 10.36
N TRP A 172 4.67 5.29 10.55
CA TRP A 172 4.94 3.97 11.07
C TRP A 172 4.70 2.94 9.98
N ILE A 173 5.62 1.98 9.89
CA ILE A 173 5.52 0.86 8.95
C ILE A 173 5.76 -0.41 9.75
N ASP A 174 4.78 -1.30 9.74
CA ASP A 174 4.89 -2.58 10.39
C ASP A 174 4.99 -3.66 9.31
N VAL A 175 5.94 -4.58 9.46
CA VAL A 175 6.13 -5.75 8.60
C VAL A 175 6.14 -6.95 9.52
N TYR A 176 5.08 -7.76 9.53
CA TYR A 176 4.95 -8.86 10.48
C TYR A 176 4.22 -10.05 9.87
N PRO A 177 4.55 -11.27 10.33
CA PRO A 177 3.82 -12.46 9.92
C PRO A 177 2.46 -12.51 10.61
N THR A 178 1.48 -13.06 9.90
CA THR A 178 0.16 -13.38 10.43
C THR A 178 -0.16 -14.82 10.06
N GLU A 179 -0.71 -15.55 11.01
CA GLU A 179 -1.32 -16.87 10.79
C GLU A 179 -2.81 -16.73 11.05
N ASP A 180 -3.63 -17.13 10.09
CA ASP A 180 -5.08 -17.18 10.27
C ASP A 180 -5.46 -18.67 10.45
N GLU A 181 -5.58 -19.09 11.71
CA GLU A 181 -5.88 -20.49 12.06
C GLU A 181 -7.30 -20.90 11.64
N ASP A 182 -8.20 -19.92 11.46
CA ASP A 182 -9.63 -20.11 11.19
C ASP A 182 -10.05 -19.68 9.76
N ALA A 183 -9.09 -19.37 8.89
CA ALA A 183 -9.31 -18.89 7.52
C ALA A 183 -10.12 -19.88 6.65
N LYS A 184 -11.44 -19.85 6.80
CA LYS A 184 -12.41 -20.46 5.88
C LYS A 184 -12.76 -19.55 4.72
N GLU A 185 -12.48 -18.24 4.84
CA GLU A 185 -12.81 -17.23 3.81
C GLU A 185 -11.59 -16.74 3.01
N ILE A 186 -10.37 -17.03 3.48
CA ILE A 186 -9.15 -16.86 2.67
C ILE A 186 -8.87 -18.23 2.05
N GLU A 187 -9.60 -18.56 0.98
CA GLU A 187 -9.42 -19.76 0.15
C GLU A 187 -7.96 -19.90 -0.34
N ASP A 188 -7.01 -20.31 0.52
CA ASP A 188 -5.80 -21.10 0.20
C ASP A 188 -4.57 -20.84 1.11
N LYS A 189 -4.54 -19.82 1.99
CA LYS A 189 -3.23 -19.37 2.54
C LYS A 189 -3.21 -19.12 4.05
N LYS A 190 -2.88 -20.18 4.79
CA LYS A 190 -2.60 -20.21 6.24
C LYS A 190 -1.52 -19.21 6.69
N TYR A 191 -0.53 -18.92 5.83
CA TYR A 191 0.62 -18.08 6.16
C TYR A 191 0.63 -16.81 5.32
N THR A 192 0.71 -15.65 5.97
CA THR A 192 0.72 -14.34 5.31
C THR A 192 1.76 -13.40 5.95
N ILE A 193 2.37 -12.53 5.16
CA ILE A 193 3.10 -11.37 5.64
C ILE A 193 2.21 -10.15 5.47
N ARG A 194 2.03 -9.40 6.56
CA ARG A 194 1.29 -8.15 6.55
C ARG A 194 2.25 -6.97 6.59
N VAL A 195 2.05 -6.01 5.70
CA VAL A 195 2.71 -4.71 5.71
C VAL A 195 1.68 -3.64 5.96
N ASP A 196 1.76 -2.97 7.10
CA ASP A 196 0.88 -1.85 7.46
C ASP A 196 1.68 -0.55 7.41
N GLN A 197 1.17 0.46 6.72
CA GLN A 197 1.73 1.82 6.73
C GLN A 197 0.67 2.79 7.23
N PHE A 198 0.98 3.58 8.25
CA PHE A 198 0.03 4.52 8.84
C PHE A 198 0.71 5.72 9.51
N ARG A 199 -0.07 6.77 9.77
CA ARG A 199 0.35 7.89 10.62
C ARG A 199 -0.08 7.63 12.05
N MET A 200 0.81 7.84 13.01
CA MET A 200 0.39 7.96 14.41
C MET A 200 -0.19 9.36 14.64
N TYR A 201 -1.33 9.44 15.34
CA TYR A 201 -2.04 10.68 15.63
C TYR A 201 -1.37 11.49 16.73
#